data_AF-A0A4E9F7A1-F1
#
_entry.id   AF-A0A4E9F7A1-F1
#
_cell.length_a   1.000
_cell.length_b   1.000
_cell.length_c   1.000
_cell.angle_alpha   90.00
_cell.angle_beta   90.00
_cell.angle_gamma   90.00
#
_symmetry.space_group_name_H-M   'P 1'
#
loop_
_entity.id
_entity.type
_entity.pdbx_description
1 polymer ?
#
loop_
_entity_poly.entity_id
_entity_poly.type
_entity_poly.pdbx_seq_one_letter_code
_entity_poly.pdbx_strand_id
1 'polypeptide(L)'
;MLSYANKPRSKQSDIRNELNEIKMICAHHKALCQSFMQWKVDIDENDAQLKILNEAAMSLRKRHENIVAQLSNGPVDGKTVIQLENEIRKIEAQVNMWIRELAEINKARTKLEIEFVYLRSNIRLNTVNIEVANVDINRIELNHRQMWNNFLYNNDNNDNELISNDNNN
;
A
#
# COMPACT_ATOMS: atom_id res chain seq x y z
N MET A 1 -0.92 -12.20 -59.39
CA MET A 1 -0.22 -11.90 -58.13
C MET A 1 -1.19 -11.21 -57.20
N LEU A 2 -1.76 -11.92 -56.23
CA LEU A 2 -2.55 -11.31 -55.16
C LEU A 2 -1.56 -10.69 -54.18
N SER A 3 -1.25 -9.40 -54.36
CA SER A 3 -0.57 -8.63 -53.33
C SER A 3 -1.50 -8.58 -52.14
N TYR A 4 -1.18 -9.33 -51.09
CA TYR A 4 -1.77 -9.12 -49.78
C TYR A 4 -1.44 -7.68 -49.41
N ALA A 5 -2.39 -6.79 -49.67
CA ALA A 5 -2.39 -5.44 -49.15
C ALA A 5 -2.17 -5.62 -47.65
N ASN A 6 -1.01 -5.19 -47.19
CA ASN A 6 -0.66 -5.12 -45.78
C ASN A 6 -1.90 -4.56 -45.09
N LYS A 7 -2.66 -5.42 -44.41
CA LYS A 7 -3.75 -4.97 -43.55
C LYS A 7 -3.08 -3.95 -42.64
N PRO A 8 -3.44 -2.66 -42.72
CA PRO A 8 -2.86 -1.69 -41.81
C PRO A 8 -3.08 -2.27 -40.43
N ARG A 9 -2.00 -2.43 -39.64
CA ARG A 9 -2.10 -2.77 -38.21
C ARG A 9 -3.26 -1.93 -37.69
N SER A 10 -4.35 -2.60 -37.32
CA SER A 10 -5.61 -1.89 -37.22
C SER A 10 -5.41 -0.88 -36.09
N LYS A 11 -5.73 0.39 -36.29
CA LYS A 11 -5.74 1.38 -35.19
C LYS A 11 -6.48 0.85 -33.95
N GLN A 12 -7.40 -0.09 -34.16
CA GLN A 12 -8.10 -0.85 -33.13
C GLN A 12 -7.22 -1.81 -32.31
N SER A 13 -6.19 -2.46 -32.88
CA SER A 13 -5.21 -3.24 -32.11
C SER A 13 -4.43 -2.34 -31.15
N ASP A 14 -4.09 -1.14 -31.60
CA ASP A 14 -3.31 -0.18 -30.82
C ASP A 14 -4.14 0.34 -29.63
N ILE A 15 -5.39 0.76 -29.87
CA ILE A 15 -6.32 1.18 -28.79
C ILE A 15 -6.54 0.05 -27.78
N ARG A 16 -6.70 -1.20 -28.24
CA ARG A 16 -6.90 -2.34 -27.34
C ARG A 16 -5.68 -2.60 -26.46
N ASN A 17 -4.48 -2.44 -27.01
CA ASN A 17 -3.24 -2.58 -26.27
C ASN A 17 -3.10 -1.47 -25.21
N GLU A 18 -3.32 -0.21 -25.59
CA GLU A 18 -3.31 0.93 -24.66
C GLU A 18 -4.32 0.74 -23.51
N LEU A 19 -5.56 0.33 -23.82
CA LEU A 19 -6.57 0.05 -22.80
C LEU A 19 -6.17 -1.11 -21.87
N ASN A 20 -5.46 -2.12 -22.37
CA ASN A 20 -4.96 -3.21 -21.55
C ASN A 20 -3.83 -2.75 -20.62
N GLU A 21 -2.92 -1.91 -21.10
CA GLU A 21 -1.86 -1.32 -20.27
C GLU A 21 -2.43 -0.49 -19.12
N ILE A 22 -3.43 0.35 -19.41
CA ILE A 22 -4.13 1.14 -18.39
C ILE A 22 -4.77 0.23 -17.33
N LYS A 23 -5.44 -0.85 -17.75
CA LYS A 23 -6.03 -1.83 -16.82
C LYS A 23 -4.97 -2.46 -15.91
N MET A 24 -3.78 -2.76 -16.44
CA MET A 24 -2.68 -3.32 -15.66
C MET A 24 -2.16 -2.32 -14.62
N ILE A 25 -2.01 -1.04 -14.99
CA ILE A 25 -1.62 0.03 -14.06
C ILE A 25 -2.64 0.14 -12.92
N CYS A 26 -3.93 0.22 -13.24
CA CYS A 26 -5.00 0.30 -12.24
C CYS A 26 -5.06 -0.93 -11.33
N ALA A 27 -4.90 -2.13 -11.88
CA ALA A 27 -4.85 -3.36 -11.09
C ALA A 27 -3.65 -3.37 -10.14
N HIS A 28 -2.48 -2.93 -10.61
CA HIS A 28 -1.28 -2.81 -9.79
C HIS A 28 -1.46 -1.77 -8.67
N HIS A 29 -2.06 -0.61 -8.96
CA HIS A 29 -2.40 0.39 -7.94
C HIS A 29 -3.29 -0.18 -6.85
N LYS A 30 -4.35 -0.90 -7.24
CA LYS A 30 -5.26 -1.54 -6.30
C LYS A 30 -4.53 -2.52 -5.38
N ALA A 31 -3.62 -3.33 -5.92
CA ALA A 31 -2.80 -4.24 -5.13
C ALA A 31 -1.91 -3.49 -4.14
N LEU A 32 -1.26 -2.41 -4.57
CA LEU A 32 -0.44 -1.56 -3.68
C LEU A 32 -1.28 -0.95 -2.54
N CYS A 33 -2.49 -0.46 -2.83
CA CYS A 33 -3.39 0.05 -1.81
C CYS A 33 -3.81 -1.04 -0.81
N GLN A 34 -4.05 -2.26 -1.26
CA GLN A 34 -4.36 -3.39 -0.38
C GLN A 34 -3.16 -3.74 0.52
N SER A 35 -1.95 -3.80 -0.04
CA SER A 35 -0.73 -3.99 0.75
C SER A 35 -0.53 -2.87 1.78
N PHE A 36 -0.86 -1.62 1.43
CA PHE A 36 -0.80 -0.51 2.37
C PHE A 36 -1.84 -0.61 3.50
N MET A 37 -3.04 -1.11 3.20
CA MET A 37 -4.04 -1.38 4.24
C MET A 37 -3.57 -2.48 5.21
N GLN A 38 -2.95 -3.54 4.69
CA GLN A 38 -2.37 -4.59 5.53
C GLN A 38 -1.24 -4.05 6.40
N TRP A 39 -0.31 -3.31 5.80
CA TRP A 39 0.77 -2.65 6.54
C TRP A 39 0.24 -1.78 7.69
N LYS A 40 -0.89 -1.09 7.49
CA LYS A 40 -1.53 -0.30 8.53
C LYS A 40 -2.06 -1.16 9.69
N VAL A 41 -2.62 -2.33 9.39
CA VAL A 41 -3.04 -3.27 10.44
C VAL A 41 -1.83 -3.76 11.22
N ASP A 42 -0.75 -4.11 10.52
CA ASP A 42 0.46 -4.65 11.12
C ASP A 42 1.18 -3.62 12.02
N ILE A 43 1.21 -2.34 11.63
CA ILE A 43 1.78 -1.27 12.46
C ILE A 43 0.93 -0.99 13.70
N ASP A 44 -0.41 -1.04 13.57
CA ASP A 44 -1.32 -0.87 14.70
C ASP A 44 -1.18 -2.02 15.72
N GLU A 45 -0.98 -3.26 15.25
CA GLU A 45 -0.68 -4.41 16.10
C GLU A 45 0.68 -4.25 16.81
N ASN A 46 1.72 -3.85 16.09
CA ASN A 46 3.04 -3.59 16.67
C ASN A 46 3.00 -2.50 17.75
N ASP A 47 2.25 -1.42 17.52
CA ASP A 47 2.03 -0.36 18.50
C ASP A 47 1.26 -0.88 19.74
N ALA A 48 0.29 -1.78 19.56
CA ALA A 48 -0.43 -2.41 20.66
C ALA A 48 0.50 -3.31 21.50
N GLN A 49 1.35 -4.11 20.85
CA GLN A 49 2.35 -4.93 21.54
C GLN A 49 3.31 -4.07 22.36
N LEU A 50 3.77 -2.93 21.81
CA LEU A 50 4.63 -2.00 22.53
C LEU A 50 3.94 -1.38 23.76
N LYS A 51 2.63 -1.11 23.69
CA LYS A 51 1.86 -0.64 24.86
C LYS A 51 1.85 -1.67 26.00
N ILE A 52 1.57 -2.94 25.68
CA ILE A 52 1.61 -4.05 26.65
C ILE A 52 3.00 -4.13 27.30
N LEU A 53 4.04 -4.03 26.48
CA LEU A 53 5.41 -4.10 26.96
C LEU A 53 5.79 -2.92 27.87
N ASN A 54 5.25 -1.73 27.59
CA ASN A 54 5.39 -0.56 28.47
C ASN A 54 4.66 -0.75 29.81
N GLU A 55 3.49 -1.38 29.82
CA GLU A 55 2.78 -1.73 31.06
C GLU A 55 3.58 -2.74 31.90
N ALA A 56 4.18 -3.74 31.26
CA ALA A 56 5.09 -4.67 31.92
C ALA A 56 6.30 -3.95 32.53
N ALA A 57 6.89 -2.98 31.82
CA ALA A 57 7.99 -2.17 32.33
C ALA A 57 7.60 -1.35 33.57
N MET A 58 6.41 -0.74 33.58
CA MET A 58 5.90 -0.01 34.74
C MET A 58 5.68 -0.93 35.95
N SER A 59 5.14 -2.14 35.72
CA SER A 59 4.95 -3.14 36.76
C SER A 59 6.28 -3.59 37.38
N LEU A 60 7.29 -3.86 36.55
CA LEU A 60 8.64 -4.21 36.99
C LEU A 60 9.29 -3.08 37.79
N ARG A 61 9.15 -1.82 37.32
CA ARG A 61 9.66 -0.65 38.02
C ARG A 61 9.03 -0.49 39.40
N LYS A 62 7.70 -0.62 39.51
CA LYS A 62 6.98 -0.54 40.78
C LYS A 62 7.44 -1.62 41.77
N ARG A 63 7.67 -2.83 41.29
CA ARG A 63 8.19 -3.92 42.14
C ARG A 63 9.61 -3.64 42.62
N HIS A 64 10.47 -3.13 41.74
CA HIS A 64 11.81 -2.70 42.12
C HIS A 64 11.78 -1.57 43.16
N GLU A 65 10.94 -0.55 42.96
CA GLU A 65 10.75 0.55 43.92
C GLU A 65 10.30 0.04 45.30
N ASN A 66 9.40 -0.96 45.33
CA ASN A 66 8.97 -1.59 46.58
C ASN A 66 10.13 -2.31 47.31
N ILE A 67 11.02 -2.98 46.58
CA ILE A 67 12.22 -3.61 47.17
C ILE A 67 13.13 -2.55 47.76
N VAL A 68 13.41 -1.48 47.01
CA VAL A 68 14.25 -0.36 47.47
C VAL A 68 13.66 0.29 48.72
N ALA A 69 12.34 0.51 48.75
CA ALA A 69 11.65 1.07 49.91
C ALA A 69 11.78 0.17 51.15
N GLN A 70 11.63 -1.14 50.99
CA GLN A 70 11.79 -2.10 52.10
C GLN A 70 13.22 -2.11 52.64
N LEU A 71 14.22 -2.04 51.76
CA LEU A 71 15.64 -1.96 52.16
C LEU A 71 15.98 -0.61 52.84
N SER A 72 15.24 0.45 52.56
CA SER A 72 15.48 1.78 53.13
C SER A 72 14.92 1.96 54.55
N ASN A 73 13.98 1.12 54.99
CA ASN A 73 13.26 1.28 56.25
C ASN A 73 14.02 0.80 57.51
N GLY A 74 15.29 0.40 57.38
CA GLY A 74 16.13 -0.02 58.50
C GLY A 74 16.62 -1.47 58.38
N PRO A 75 17.17 -2.06 59.46
CA PRO A 75 17.70 -3.41 59.41
C PRO A 75 16.59 -4.40 59.07
N VAL A 76 16.82 -5.14 57.99
CA VAL A 76 15.91 -6.16 57.47
C VAL A 76 16.26 -7.51 58.10
N ASP A 77 15.27 -8.26 58.57
CA ASP A 77 15.52 -9.59 59.14
C ASP A 77 15.96 -10.61 58.06
N GLY A 78 16.61 -11.70 58.47
CA GLY A 78 17.14 -12.69 57.54
C GLY A 78 16.07 -13.35 56.65
N LYS A 79 14.82 -13.40 57.12
CA LYS A 79 13.70 -13.96 56.35
C LYS A 79 13.29 -13.02 55.22
N THR A 80 13.17 -11.73 55.50
CA THR A 80 12.87 -10.70 54.52
C THR A 80 14.01 -10.54 53.53
N VAL A 81 15.28 -10.68 53.92
CA VAL A 81 16.41 -10.73 52.98
C VAL A 81 16.24 -11.85 51.95
N ILE A 82 15.95 -13.09 52.39
CA ILE A 82 15.73 -14.23 51.48
C ILE A 82 14.54 -13.96 50.54
N GLN A 83 13.47 -13.33 51.04
CA GLN A 83 12.32 -12.96 50.21
C GLN A 83 12.68 -11.92 49.14
N LEU A 84 13.43 -10.88 49.51
CA LEU A 84 13.87 -9.83 48.60
C LEU A 84 14.84 -10.37 47.55
N GLU A 85 15.80 -11.22 47.93
CA GLU A 85 16.70 -11.88 46.97
C GLU A 85 15.92 -12.70 45.94
N ASN A 86 14.91 -13.46 46.38
CA ASN A 86 14.07 -14.23 45.48
C ASN A 86 13.24 -13.33 44.56
N GLU A 87 12.75 -12.19 45.05
CA GLU A 87 12.01 -11.23 44.24
C GLU A 87 12.92 -10.52 43.23
N ILE A 88 14.14 -10.15 43.61
CA ILE A 88 15.16 -9.60 42.71
C ILE A 88 15.44 -10.59 41.58
N ARG A 89 15.71 -11.87 41.88
CA ARG A 89 15.93 -12.91 40.84
C ARG A 89 14.75 -13.03 39.88
N LYS A 90 13.51 -12.92 40.38
CA LYS A 90 12.30 -12.95 39.53
C LYS A 90 12.22 -11.71 38.64
N ILE A 91 12.49 -10.52 39.18
CA ILE A 91 12.52 -9.28 38.41
C ILE A 91 13.60 -9.35 37.34
N GLU A 92 14.81 -9.78 37.67
CA GLU A 92 15.91 -9.94 36.70
C GLU A 92 15.52 -10.88 35.55
N ALA A 93 14.92 -12.03 35.85
CA ALA A 93 14.44 -12.97 34.83
C ALA A 93 13.39 -12.32 33.90
N GLN A 94 12.45 -11.56 34.46
CA GLN A 94 11.41 -10.88 33.69
C GLN A 94 11.95 -9.69 32.90
N VAL A 95 12.91 -8.93 33.44
CA VAL A 95 13.61 -7.87 32.70
C VAL A 95 14.35 -8.46 31.51
N ASN A 96 15.03 -9.59 31.68
CA ASN A 96 15.69 -10.29 30.58
C ASN A 96 14.71 -10.74 29.50
N MET A 97 13.53 -11.23 29.88
CA MET A 97 12.46 -11.58 28.93
C MET A 97 11.92 -10.34 28.22
N TRP A 98 11.63 -9.28 28.97
CA TRP A 98 11.16 -7.99 28.47
C TRP A 98 12.13 -7.36 27.45
N ILE A 99 13.44 -7.41 27.71
CA ILE A 99 14.46 -6.91 26.77
C ILE A 99 14.43 -7.70 25.45
N ARG A 100 14.25 -9.03 25.51
CA ARG A 100 14.18 -9.87 24.31
C ARG A 100 12.93 -9.56 23.49
N GLU A 101 11.78 -9.46 24.15
CA GLU A 101 10.51 -9.11 23.50
C GLU A 101 10.58 -7.71 22.87
N LEU A 102 11.18 -6.74 23.58
CA LEU A 102 11.41 -5.40 23.03
C LEU A 102 12.26 -5.44 21.76
N ALA A 103 13.32 -6.24 21.76
CA ALA A 103 14.20 -6.37 20.60
C ALA A 103 13.47 -6.96 19.38
N GLU A 104 12.64 -7.98 19.58
CA GLU A 104 11.84 -8.56 18.48
C GLU A 104 10.77 -7.59 17.96
N ILE A 105 10.07 -6.87 18.84
CA ILE A 105 9.09 -5.84 18.45
C ILE A 105 9.77 -4.72 17.67
N ASN A 106 10.96 -4.26 18.10
CA ASN A 106 11.72 -3.22 17.41
C ASN A 106 12.26 -3.69 16.04
N LYS A 107 12.63 -4.96 15.94
CA LYS A 107 13.04 -5.56 14.66
C LYS A 107 11.86 -5.63 13.69
N ALA A 108 10.69 -6.05 14.17
CA ALA A 108 9.46 -6.03 13.38
C ALA A 108 9.10 -4.59 12.95
N ARG A 109 9.22 -3.62 13.86
CA ARG A 109 9.00 -2.19 13.58
C ARG A 109 9.89 -1.67 12.45
N THR A 110 11.19 -1.97 12.52
CA THR A 110 12.14 -1.58 11.47
C THR A 110 11.74 -2.13 10.11
N LYS A 111 11.29 -3.40 10.05
CA LYS A 111 10.82 -4.02 8.81
C LYS A 111 9.60 -3.30 8.25
N LEU A 112 8.62 -3.00 9.11
CA LEU A 112 7.42 -2.24 8.72
C LEU A 112 7.77 -0.84 8.21
N GLU A 113 8.76 -0.16 8.79
CA GLU A 113 9.18 1.16 8.33
C GLU A 113 9.82 1.12 6.93
N ILE A 114 10.62 0.08 6.64
CA ILE A 114 11.17 -0.14 5.30
C ILE A 114 10.04 -0.42 4.29
N GLU A 115 9.08 -1.28 4.66
CA GLU A 115 7.91 -1.58 3.83
C GLU A 115 7.07 -0.33 3.56
N PHE A 116 6.87 0.54 4.56
CA PHE A 116 6.17 1.81 4.38
C PHE A 116 6.84 2.70 3.34
N VAL A 117 8.16 2.85 3.41
CA VAL A 117 8.92 3.66 2.43
C VAL A 117 8.74 3.10 1.02
N TYR A 118 8.86 1.78 0.86
CA TYR A 118 8.65 1.10 -0.41
C TYR A 118 7.23 1.31 -0.94
N LEU A 119 6.20 1.02 -0.12
CA LEU A 119 4.80 1.15 -0.51
C LEU A 119 4.45 2.59 -0.87
N ARG A 120 4.86 3.56 -0.04
CA ARG A 120 4.62 4.99 -0.29
C ARG A 120 5.25 5.45 -1.60
N SER A 121 6.47 5.01 -1.90
CA SER A 121 7.15 5.34 -3.15
C SER A 121 6.41 4.76 -4.37
N ASN A 122 6.08 3.47 -4.32
CA ASN A 122 5.39 2.78 -5.42
C ASN A 122 3.97 3.32 -5.64
N ILE A 123 3.22 3.60 -4.57
CA ILE A 123 1.88 4.20 -4.69
C ILE A 123 1.98 5.55 -5.38
N ARG A 124 2.91 6.43 -4.97
CA ARG A 124 3.10 7.74 -5.59
C ARG A 124 3.45 7.64 -7.07
N LEU A 125 4.41 6.79 -7.41
CA LEU A 125 4.79 6.56 -8.81
C LEU A 125 3.60 6.04 -9.62
N ASN A 126 2.85 5.09 -9.06
CA ASN A 126 1.71 4.52 -9.75
C ASN A 126 0.54 5.50 -9.88
N THR A 127 0.30 6.38 -8.90
CA THR A 127 -0.66 7.49 -9.03
C THR A 127 -0.31 8.36 -10.24
N VAL A 128 0.95 8.72 -10.41
CA VAL A 128 1.39 9.49 -11.60
C VAL A 128 1.16 8.70 -12.88
N ASN A 129 1.43 7.40 -12.90
CA ASN A 129 1.14 6.55 -14.07
C ASN A 129 -0.36 6.49 -14.39
N ILE A 130 -1.24 6.49 -13.38
CA ILE A 130 -2.70 6.59 -13.57
C ILE A 130 -3.07 7.95 -14.16
N GLU A 131 -2.49 9.05 -13.67
CA GLU A 131 -2.75 10.40 -14.18
C GLU A 131 -2.35 10.51 -15.66
N VAL A 132 -1.18 9.97 -16.04
CA VAL A 132 -0.75 9.89 -17.44
C VAL A 132 -1.71 9.02 -18.27
N ALA A 133 -2.07 7.84 -17.77
CA ALA A 133 -3.06 6.96 -18.40
C ALA A 133 -4.42 7.66 -18.63
N ASN A 134 -4.86 8.50 -17.70
CA ASN A 134 -6.10 9.28 -17.86
C ASN A 134 -5.98 10.31 -19.00
N VAL A 135 -4.82 10.94 -19.18
CA VAL A 135 -4.57 11.83 -20.33
C VAL A 135 -4.63 11.04 -21.64
N ASP A 136 -4.04 9.84 -21.67
CA ASP A 136 -4.11 8.96 -22.85
C ASP A 136 -5.55 8.54 -23.16
N ILE A 137 -6.36 8.19 -22.14
CA ILE A 137 -7.80 7.92 -22.33
C ILE A 137 -8.50 9.12 -22.99
N ASN A 138 -8.29 10.34 -22.47
CA ASN A 138 -8.92 11.54 -23.03
C ASN A 138 -8.52 11.76 -24.49
N ARG A 139 -7.26 11.49 -24.84
CA ARG A 139 -6.76 11.55 -26.22
C ARG A 139 -7.43 10.48 -27.10
N ILE A 140 -7.55 9.25 -26.62
CA ILE A 140 -8.22 8.16 -27.32
C ILE A 140 -9.69 8.52 -27.58
N GLU A 141 -10.40 9.04 -26.57
CA GLU A 141 -11.79 9.48 -26.71
C GLU A 141 -11.94 10.59 -27.75
N LEU A 142 -11.07 11.60 -27.72
CA LEU A 142 -11.07 12.69 -28.70
C LEU A 142 -10.87 12.17 -30.12
N ASN A 143 -9.85 11.33 -30.33
CA ASN A 143 -9.56 10.72 -31.62
C ASN A 143 -10.73 9.87 -32.12
N HIS A 144 -11.37 9.11 -31.22
CA HIS A 144 -12.54 8.31 -31.55
C HIS A 144 -13.74 9.18 -31.94
N ARG A 145 -14.01 10.27 -31.21
CA ARG A 145 -15.07 11.25 -31.59
C ARG A 145 -14.80 11.87 -32.96
N GLN A 146 -13.56 12.27 -33.24
CA GLN A 146 -13.18 12.81 -34.56
C GLN A 146 -13.38 11.78 -35.67
N MET A 147 -13.00 10.52 -35.43
CA MET A 147 -13.20 9.43 -36.39
C MET A 147 -14.69 9.23 -36.70
N TRP A 148 -15.56 9.26 -35.68
CA TRP A 148 -17.00 9.14 -35.87
C TRP A 148 -17.61 10.35 -36.58
N ASN A 149 -17.20 11.57 -36.22
CA ASN A 149 -17.67 12.77 -36.92
C ASN A 149 -17.30 12.73 -38.41
N ASN A 150 -16.08 12.31 -38.75
CA ASN A 150 -15.67 12.14 -40.14
C ASN A 150 -16.47 11.04 -40.85
N PHE A 151 -16.75 9.93 -40.18
CA PHE A 151 -17.56 8.85 -40.74
C PHE A 151 -19.00 9.29 -41.03
N LEU A 152 -19.65 9.97 -40.08
CA LEU A 152 -21.00 10.50 -40.24
C LEU A 152 -21.05 11.56 -41.34
N TYR A 153 -20.14 12.54 -41.31
CA TYR A 153 -20.06 13.59 -42.33
C TYR A 153 -19.87 13.03 -43.75
N ASN A 154 -19.02 12.01 -43.90
CA ASN A 154 -18.79 11.38 -45.21
C ASN A 154 -20.01 10.57 -45.68
N ASN A 155 -20.78 9.96 -44.79
CA ASN A 155 -22.02 9.28 -45.17
C ASN A 155 -23.14 10.26 -45.51
N ASP A 156 -23.30 11.35 -44.74
CA ASP A 156 -24.29 12.39 -45.03
C ASP A 156 -24.05 13.04 -46.40
N ASN A 157 -22.78 13.26 -46.79
CA ASN A 157 -22.46 13.78 -48.12
C ASN A 157 -22.72 12.78 -49.25
N ASN A 158 -22.45 11.49 -49.02
CA ASN A 158 -22.74 10.44 -50.01
C ASN A 158 -24.25 10.28 -50.23
N ASP A 159 -25.07 10.40 -49.17
CA ASP A 159 -26.53 10.35 -49.28
C ASP A 159 -27.07 11.58 -50.06
N ASN A 160 -26.47 12.76 -49.89
CA ASN A 160 -26.84 13.96 -50.65
C ASN A 160 -26.39 13.92 -52.13
N GLU A 161 -25.26 13.28 -52.45
CA GLU A 161 -24.84 13.04 -53.84
C GLU A 161 -25.77 12.06 -54.57
N LEU A 162 -26.30 11.04 -53.87
CA LEU A 162 -27.28 10.11 -54.43
C LEU A 162 -28.60 10.82 -54.76
N ILE A 163 -29.13 11.66 -53.86
CA ILE A 163 -30.39 12.40 -54.10
C ILE A 163 -30.24 13.43 -55.24
N SER A 164 -29.06 14.00 -55.42
CA SER A 164 -28.81 14.98 -56.50
C SER A 164 -28.76 14.33 -57.89
N ASN A 165 -28.40 13.04 -57.98
CA ASN A 165 -28.35 12.32 -59.25
C ASN A 165 -29.71 11.74 -59.68
N ASP A 166 -30.64 11.52 -58.75
CA ASP A 166 -31.96 10.96 -59.08
C ASP A 166 -32.94 11.97 -59.71
N ASN A 167 -32.64 13.27 -59.68
CA ASN A 167 -33.49 14.31 -60.29
C ASN A 167 -33.08 14.74 -61.71
N ASN A 168 -32.20 13.98 -62.38
CA ASN A 168 -31.77 14.24 -63.76
C ASN A 168 -32.06 13.08 -64.74
N ASN A 169 -33.22 12.45 -64.62
CA ASN A 169 -33.82 11.60 -65.66
C ASN A 169 -35.22 12.10 -66.02
#